data_AF-A0A858CPH2-F1
#
_entry.id   AF-A0A858CPH2-F1
#
_cell.length_a   1.000
_cell.length_b   1.000
_cell.length_c   1.000
_cell.angle_alpha   90.00
_cell.angle_beta   90.00
_cell.angle_gamma   90.00
#
_symmetry.space_group_name_H-M   'P 1'
#
loop_
_entity.id
_entity.type
_entity.pdbx_description
1 polymer ?
#
loop_
_entity_poly.entity_id
_entity_poly.type
_entity_poly.pdbx_seq_one_letter_code
_entity_poly.pdbx_strand_id
1 'polypeptide(L)'
;MTVGRLGRALYFGLPGNPYAAGITFSQIAKPALRRAAGLMEEPDTWLPAVAGFTYARATGRREYVPVRWDCRDTFGRPVLTRLGQGASASMSPSAMAMGIAVIPPEIGMVKPGQALTVEPLCE
;
A
#
# COMPACT_ATOMS: atom_id res chain seq x y z
N MET A 1 13.15 -8.54 -1.49
CA MET A 1 13.25 -8.14 -2.90
C MET A 1 14.72 -8.08 -3.25
N THR A 2 15.10 -8.53 -4.44
CA THR A 2 16.47 -8.43 -4.95
C THR A 2 16.45 -7.54 -6.19
N VAL A 3 17.37 -6.58 -6.28
CA VAL A 3 17.54 -5.74 -7.47
C VAL A 3 18.93 -5.98 -8.03
N GLY A 4 19.03 -6.15 -9.34
CA GLY A 4 20.30 -6.44 -10.00
C GLY A 4 20.28 -6.12 -11.48
N ARG A 5 21.36 -6.49 -12.17
CA ARG A 5 21.50 -6.32 -13.61
C ARG A 5 22.07 -7.60 -14.22
N LEU A 6 21.48 -8.07 -15.32
CA LEU A 6 21.97 -9.18 -16.12
C LEU A 6 22.37 -8.64 -17.50
N GLY A 7 23.68 -8.44 -17.72
CA GLY A 7 24.16 -7.73 -18.91
C GLY A 7 23.62 -6.31 -18.96
N ARG A 8 22.75 -6.02 -19.94
CA ARG A 8 22.05 -4.72 -20.09
C ARG A 8 20.62 -4.72 -19.50
N ALA A 9 20.11 -5.87 -19.07
CA ALA A 9 18.75 -5.99 -18.53
C ALA A 9 18.70 -5.74 -17.01
N LEU A 10 17.68 -5.03 -16.55
CA LEU A 10 17.38 -4.89 -15.12
C LEU A 10 16.67 -6.14 -14.60
N TYR A 11 17.03 -6.57 -13.39
CA TYR A 11 16.43 -7.72 -12.70
C TYR A 11 15.75 -7.26 -11.40
N PHE A 12 14.49 -7.65 -11.21
CA PHE A 12 13.70 -7.42 -10.00
C PHE A 12 13.15 -8.75 -9.49
N GLY A 13 13.76 -9.28 -8.42
CA GLY A 13 13.27 -10.44 -7.70
C GLY A 13 12.20 -10.06 -6.68
N LEU A 14 10.94 -10.37 -6.97
CA LEU A 14 9.80 -10.11 -6.09
C LEU A 14 9.65 -11.18 -4.98
N PRO A 15 9.01 -10.84 -3.84
CA PRO A 15 8.65 -11.83 -2.82
C PRO A 15 7.74 -12.94 -3.35
N GLY A 16 7.77 -14.12 -2.74
CA GLY A 16 6.88 -15.24 -3.10
C GLY A 16 5.41 -15.07 -2.67
N ASN A 17 5.11 -14.14 -1.76
CA ASN A 17 3.74 -13.80 -1.38
C ASN A 17 3.12 -12.86 -2.44
N PRO A 18 2.01 -13.23 -3.11
CA PRO A 18 1.40 -12.42 -4.17
C PRO A 18 1.05 -10.98 -3.75
N TYR A 19 0.57 -10.78 -2.51
CA TYR A 19 0.26 -9.44 -2.00
C TYR A 19 1.53 -8.61 -1.86
N ALA A 20 2.55 -9.19 -1.21
CA ALA A 20 3.84 -8.52 -1.05
C ALA A 20 4.53 -8.27 -2.40
N ALA A 21 4.36 -9.18 -3.37
CA ALA A 21 4.85 -9.02 -4.73
C ALA A 21 4.18 -7.84 -5.44
N GLY A 22 2.85 -7.74 -5.37
CA GLY A 22 2.09 -6.63 -5.95
C GLY A 22 2.48 -5.27 -5.36
N ILE A 23 2.57 -5.18 -4.03
CA ILE A 23 3.02 -3.95 -3.35
C ILE A 23 4.47 -3.61 -3.72
N THR A 24 5.37 -4.60 -3.71
CA THR A 24 6.79 -4.39 -4.08
C THR A 24 6.91 -3.93 -5.54
N PHE A 25 6.12 -4.51 -6.44
CA PHE A 25 6.10 -4.11 -7.83
C PHE A 25 5.61 -2.67 -7.99
N SER A 26 4.46 -2.32 -7.41
CA SER A 26 3.87 -0.99 -7.54
C SER A 26 4.79 0.11 -6.97
N GLN A 27 5.34 -0.12 -5.78
CA GLN A 27 6.07 0.91 -5.04
C GLN A 27 7.55 1.04 -5.44
N ILE A 28 8.14 0.03 -6.09
CA ILE A 28 9.58 0.02 -6.39
C ILE A 28 9.86 -0.29 -7.87
N ALA A 29 9.39 -1.44 -8.36
CA ALA A 29 9.74 -1.88 -9.71
C ALA A 29 9.09 -1.02 -10.80
N LYS A 30 7.79 -0.69 -10.68
CA LYS A 30 7.05 0.13 -11.65
C LYS A 30 7.68 1.52 -11.83
N PRO A 31 7.97 2.31 -10.76
CA PRO A 31 8.68 3.58 -10.90
C PRO A 31 10.05 3.44 -11.57
N ALA A 32 10.84 2.43 -11.19
CA ALA A 32 12.15 2.19 -11.78
C ALA A 32 12.08 1.85 -13.29
N LEU A 33 11.11 1.03 -13.69
CA LEU A 33 10.88 0.66 -15.09
C LEU A 33 10.43 1.87 -15.92
N ARG A 34 9.51 2.69 -15.39
CA ARG A 34 9.06 3.93 -16.07
C ARG A 34 10.23 4.88 -16.33
N ARG A 35 11.04 5.11 -15.30
CA ARG A 35 12.24 5.96 -15.43
C ARG A 35 13.24 5.41 -16.44
N ALA A 36 13.47 4.09 -16.44
CA ALA A 36 14.34 3.44 -17.42
C ALA A 36 13.80 3.53 -18.85
N ALA A 37 12.48 3.57 -19.02
CA ALA A 37 11.82 3.75 -20.31
C ALA A 37 11.74 5.23 -20.78
N GLY A 38 12.25 6.18 -19.99
CA GLY A 38 12.17 7.61 -20.30
C GLY A 38 10.76 8.19 -20.17
N LEU A 39 9.84 7.49 -19.47
CA LEU A 39 8.50 7.99 -19.20
C LEU A 39 8.54 9.00 -18.05
N MET A 40 7.67 10.01 -18.10
CA MET A 40 7.49 10.96 -17.00
C MET A 40 6.96 10.24 -15.75
N GLU A 41 7.39 10.73 -14.57
CA GLU A 41 6.86 10.29 -13.30
C GLU A 41 5.35 10.58 -13.25
N GLU A 42 4.56 9.57 -12.92
CA GLU A 42 3.15 9.77 -12.59
C GLU A 42 3.08 10.33 -11.17
N PRO A 43 2.28 11.36 -10.91
CA PRO A 43 2.06 11.82 -9.56
C PRO A 43 1.42 10.68 -8.75
N ASP A 44 1.98 10.40 -7.58
CA ASP A 44 1.40 9.39 -6.71
C ASP A 44 -0.05 9.78 -6.37
N THR A 45 -0.98 8.85 -6.60
CA THR A 45 -2.40 9.06 -6.28
C THR A 45 -2.66 8.75 -4.81
N TRP A 46 -2.10 9.54 -3.90
CA TRP A 46 -2.36 9.43 -2.47
C TRP A 46 -3.51 10.34 -2.05
N LEU A 47 -4.53 9.76 -1.40
CA LEU A 47 -5.63 10.51 -0.79
C LEU A 47 -5.47 10.60 0.74
N PRO A 48 -5.71 11.77 1.35
CA PRO A 48 -5.87 11.88 2.80
C PRO A 48 -7.07 11.06 3.28
N ALA A 49 -6.88 10.26 4.33
CA ALA A 49 -7.91 9.42 4.91
C ALA A 49 -7.78 9.36 6.45
N VAL A 50 -8.75 8.75 7.12
CA VAL A 50 -8.69 8.49 8.56
C VAL A 50 -8.98 7.02 8.86
N ALA A 51 -8.29 6.46 9.85
CA ALA A 51 -8.56 5.10 10.28
C ALA A 51 -9.95 5.00 10.94
N GLY A 52 -10.75 4.03 10.55
CA GLY A 52 -11.97 3.60 11.25
C GLY A 52 -11.75 2.37 12.14
N PHE A 53 -10.49 1.97 12.36
CA PHE A 53 -10.11 0.74 13.05
C PHE A 53 -9.01 0.98 14.09
N THR A 54 -8.90 0.04 15.03
CA THR A 54 -7.75 -0.07 15.94
C THR A 54 -6.84 -1.19 15.44
N TYR A 55 -5.53 -0.94 15.37
CA TYR A 55 -4.56 -1.95 14.94
C TYR A 55 -3.21 -1.78 15.62
N ALA A 56 -2.83 -2.76 16.43
CA ALA A 56 -1.53 -2.86 17.08
C ALA A 56 -0.51 -3.55 16.17
N ARG A 57 0.71 -3.03 16.11
CA ARG A 57 1.78 -3.53 15.26
C ARG A 57 3.16 -3.19 15.81
N ALA A 58 4.19 -3.85 15.31
CA ALA A 58 5.57 -3.46 15.58
C ALA A 58 5.93 -2.19 14.80
N THR A 59 6.62 -1.26 15.44
CA THR A 59 7.20 -0.08 14.77
C THR A 59 8.41 -0.46 13.92
N GLY A 60 8.91 0.50 13.14
CA GLY A 60 10.15 0.38 12.35
C GLY A 60 9.96 -0.15 10.93
N ARG A 61 8.74 -0.47 10.52
CA ARG A 61 8.42 -0.83 9.12
C ARG A 61 7.24 -0.03 8.62
N ARG A 62 7.26 0.41 7.37
CA ARG A 62 6.04 0.91 6.71
C ARG A 62 5.16 -0.30 6.37
N GLU A 63 3.88 -0.24 6.73
CA GLU A 63 2.92 -1.29 6.38
C GLU A 63 1.93 -0.79 5.33
N TYR A 64 1.63 -1.66 4.37
CA TYR A 64 0.64 -1.45 3.32
C TYR A 64 -0.53 -2.37 3.60
N VAL A 65 -1.71 -1.79 3.83
CA VAL A 65 -2.89 -2.51 4.33
C VAL A 65 -4.05 -2.35 3.36
N PRO A 66 -4.68 -3.43 2.88
CA PRO A 66 -5.84 -3.30 2.01
C PRO A 66 -7.02 -2.76 2.81
N VAL A 67 -7.73 -1.80 2.24
CA VAL A 67 -8.84 -1.09 2.90
C VAL A 67 -10.03 -0.90 1.96
N ARG A 68 -11.20 -0.75 2.56
CA ARG A 68 -12.41 -0.21 1.93
C ARG A 68 -12.94 0.96 2.75
N TRP A 69 -13.84 1.76 2.19
CA TRP A 69 -14.53 2.80 2.93
C TRP A 69 -15.94 3.00 2.35
N ASP A 70 -16.93 3.08 3.24
CA ASP A 70 -18.34 3.30 2.87
C ASP A 70 -18.83 4.68 3.38
N CYS A 71 -18.02 5.38 4.17
CA CYS A 71 -18.35 6.68 4.75
C CYS A 71 -17.14 7.63 4.77
N ARG A 72 -17.44 8.90 5.04
CA ARG A 72 -16.46 10.00 5.13
C ARG A 72 -16.63 10.73 6.46
N ASP A 73 -15.56 11.32 6.96
CA ASP A 73 -15.58 12.14 8.17
C ASP A 73 -16.16 13.55 7.90
N THR A 74 -16.21 14.39 8.93
CA THR A 74 -16.72 15.77 8.82
C THR A 74 -15.91 16.67 7.87
N PHE A 75 -14.69 16.26 7.51
CA PHE A 75 -13.82 16.95 6.56
C PHE A 75 -13.85 16.29 5.16
N GLY A 76 -14.75 15.34 4.93
CA GLY A 76 -14.89 14.63 3.66
C GLY A 76 -13.83 13.56 3.40
N ARG A 77 -12.99 13.22 4.39
CA ARG A 77 -11.95 12.19 4.24
C ARG A 77 -12.55 10.80 4.37
N PRO A 78 -12.14 9.81 3.54
CA PRO A 78 -12.57 8.42 3.69
C PRO A 78 -12.27 7.88 5.09
N VAL A 79 -13.26 7.21 5.70
CA VAL A 79 -13.06 6.47 6.96
C VAL A 79 -12.75 5.02 6.62
N LEU A 80 -11.49 4.65 6.80
CA LEU A 80 -10.96 3.38 6.32
C LEU A 80 -11.39 2.22 7.21
N THR A 81 -11.84 1.13 6.58
CA THR A 81 -12.00 -0.18 7.19
C THR A 81 -10.91 -1.10 6.67
N ARG A 82 -10.12 -1.68 7.58
CA ARG A 82 -9.08 -2.65 7.24
C ARG A 82 -9.68 -3.97 6.76
N LEU A 83 -9.17 -4.47 5.63
CA LEU A 83 -9.51 -5.78 5.10
C LEU A 83 -8.41 -6.80 5.44
N GLY A 84 -8.83 -7.99 5.86
CA GLY A 84 -7.93 -9.09 6.18
C GLY A 84 -7.26 -8.99 7.56
N GLN A 85 -6.83 -10.15 8.08
CA GLN A 85 -5.96 -10.25 9.24
C GLN A 85 -4.51 -10.51 8.78
N GLY A 86 -3.55 -10.04 9.57
CA GLY A 86 -2.12 -10.01 9.20
C GLY A 86 -1.58 -11.31 8.60
N ALA A 87 -0.60 -11.16 7.69
CA ALA A 87 0.27 -12.20 7.13
C ALA A 87 -0.36 -13.45 6.49
N SER A 88 -1.70 -13.59 6.40
CA SER A 88 -2.28 -14.71 5.66
C SER A 88 -2.11 -14.49 4.16
N ALA A 89 -1.63 -15.50 3.44
CA ALA A 89 -1.44 -15.49 1.98
C ALA A 89 -2.76 -15.44 1.18
N SER A 90 -3.89 -15.17 1.86
CA SER A 90 -5.17 -15.01 1.18
C SER A 90 -5.17 -13.70 0.40
N MET A 91 -5.36 -13.80 -0.92
CA MET A 91 -5.58 -12.64 -1.78
C MET A 91 -6.99 -12.05 -1.63
N SER A 92 -7.91 -12.73 -0.92
CA SER A 92 -9.30 -12.29 -0.78
C SER A 92 -9.46 -10.85 -0.26
N PRO A 93 -8.65 -10.34 0.69
CA PRO A 93 -8.75 -8.95 1.13
C PRO A 93 -8.32 -7.94 0.06
N SER A 94 -7.39 -8.32 -0.82
CA SER A 94 -6.90 -7.44 -1.90
C SER A 94 -7.93 -7.32 -3.02
N ALA A 95 -8.63 -8.40 -3.35
CA ALA A 95 -9.68 -8.39 -4.36
C ALA A 95 -10.90 -7.52 -3.97
N MET A 96 -11.14 -7.34 -2.67
CA MET A 96 -12.23 -6.51 -2.14
C MET A 96 -11.78 -5.10 -1.74
N ALA A 97 -10.49 -4.78 -1.92
CA ALA A 97 -9.94 -3.50 -1.50
C ALA A 97 -10.30 -2.41 -2.50
N MET A 98 -10.76 -1.27 -1.99
CA MET A 98 -10.91 -0.04 -2.76
C MET A 98 -9.58 0.72 -2.81
N GLY A 99 -8.65 0.44 -1.89
CA GLY A 99 -7.35 1.07 -1.83
C GLY A 99 -6.38 0.37 -0.89
N ILE A 100 -5.13 0.84 -0.88
CA ILE A 100 -4.06 0.42 0.01
C ILE A 100 -3.71 1.57 0.94
N ALA A 101 -4.00 1.40 2.23
CA ALA A 101 -3.61 2.36 3.26
C ALA A 101 -2.14 2.18 3.64
N VAL A 102 -1.45 3.29 3.86
CA VAL A 102 -0.06 3.30 4.33
C VAL A 102 -0.03 3.66 5.80
N ILE A 103 0.56 2.77 6.59
CA ILE A 103 0.84 3.02 8.01
C ILE A 103 2.34 3.34 8.15
N PRO A 104 2.70 4.55 8.60
CA PRO A 104 4.09 4.93 8.83
C PRO A 104 4.82 4.07 9.85
N PRO A 105 6.15 3.92 9.74
CA PRO A 105 6.96 3.08 10.64
C PRO A 105 6.91 3.47 12.11
N GLU A 106 6.68 4.74 12.42
CA GLU A 106 6.58 5.30 13.76
C GLU A 106 5.27 4.94 14.48
N ILE A 107 4.23 4.53 13.74
CA ILE A 107 2.94 4.17 14.33
C ILE A 107 2.94 2.71 14.77
N GLY A 108 3.01 2.49 16.08
CA GLY A 108 2.86 1.18 16.72
C GLY A 108 1.42 0.80 17.04
N MET A 109 0.52 1.79 17.08
CA MET A 109 -0.91 1.59 17.31
C MET A 109 -1.71 2.58 16.49
N VAL A 110 -2.47 2.10 15.52
CA VAL A 110 -3.48 2.89 14.82
C VAL A 110 -4.73 2.93 15.70
N LYS A 111 -5.33 4.11 15.82
CA LYS A 111 -6.60 4.33 16.53
C LYS A 111 -7.63 4.94 15.57
N PRO A 112 -8.94 4.77 15.82
CA PRO A 112 -9.98 5.47 15.08
C PRO A 112 -9.74 6.98 15.06
N GLY A 113 -9.95 7.61 13.90
CA GLY A 113 -9.68 9.02 13.64
C GLY A 113 -8.21 9.35 13.31
N GLN A 114 -7.28 8.40 13.44
CA GLN A 114 -5.88 8.61 13.08
C GLN A 114 -5.75 8.96 11.60
N ALA A 115 -5.10 10.07 11.29
CA ALA A 115 -4.80 10.45 9.91
C ALA A 115 -3.87 9.43 9.26
N LEU A 116 -4.24 8.98 8.07
CA LEU A 116 -3.50 8.05 7.22
C LEU A 116 -3.57 8.53 5.76
N THR A 117 -2.79 7.90 4.89
CA THR A 117 -2.91 8.05 3.44
C THR A 117 -3.37 6.73 2.82
N VAL A 118 -4.11 6.82 1.72
CA VAL A 118 -4.56 5.66 0.94
C VAL A 118 -4.25 5.87 -0.54
N GLU A 119 -3.70 4.84 -1.18
CA GLU A 119 -3.59 4.74 -2.65
C GLU A 119 -4.83 4.00 -3.16
N PRO A 120 -5.76 4.66 -3.86
CA PRO A 120 -6.91 4.00 -4.46
C PRO A 120 -6.49 2.95 -5.49
N LEU A 121 -7.17 1.81 -5.51
CA LEU A 121 -6.95 0.74 -6.50
C LEU A 121 -7.93 0.80 -7.68
N CYS A 122 -9.03 1.54 -7.54
CA CYS A 122 -10.02 1.74 -8.59
C CYS A 122 -9.93 3.17 -9.14
N GLU A 123 -9.87 3.29 -10.47
CA GLU A 123 -10.36 4.46 -11.22
C GLU A 123 -11.89 4.37 -11.40
#